data_AF-A0A918QYN0-F1
#
_entry.id   AF-A0A918QYN0-F1
#
_cell.length_a   1.000
_cell.length_b   1.000
_cell.length_c   1.000
_cell.angle_alpha   90.00
_cell.angle_beta   90.00
_cell.angle_gamma   90.00
#
_symmetry.space_group_name_H-M   'P 1'
#
loop_
_entity.id
_entity.type
_entity.pdbx_description
1 polymer ?
#
loop_
_entity_poly.entity_id
_entity_poly.type
_entity_poly.pdbx_seq_one_letter_code
_entity_poly.pdbx_strand_id
1 'polypeptide(L)'
;MKQNPIENWISTDKRLNELIIEIELTDKTLTEKAEMVFDKLSELYEIPRMPTDVLEDEFDDDFDGVTDQRSLFEEHALIKYLADENEDPRGMVLSAAFHLLNDYRVDLFQVAEKEFGKNIPEKCKIGIKGEGHNGEVVFPQNESISWFDLGCKIMKQIN
;
A
#
# COMPACT_ATOMS: atom_id res chain seq x y z
N MET A 1 6.09 9.33 26.91
CA MET A 1 6.35 9.13 25.47
C MET A 1 5.11 8.47 24.89
N LYS A 2 4.62 8.94 23.74
CA LYS A 2 3.50 8.28 23.03
C LYS A 2 4.08 7.00 22.43
N GLN A 3 3.55 5.84 22.79
CA GLN A 3 3.99 4.56 22.25
C GLN A 3 3.68 4.53 20.74
N ASN A 4 4.61 4.04 19.92
CA ASN A 4 4.39 3.89 18.48
C ASN A 4 3.18 2.93 18.28
N PRO A 5 2.14 3.33 17.53
CA PRO A 5 0.93 2.52 17.35
C PRO A 5 1.20 1.12 16.78
N ILE A 6 2.16 1.00 15.86
CA ILE A 6 2.52 -0.28 15.24
C ILE A 6 3.26 -1.17 16.24
N GLU A 7 4.20 -0.61 17.02
CA GLU A 7 4.87 -1.36 18.09
C GLU A 7 3.87 -1.83 19.14
N ASN A 8 2.90 -0.97 19.49
CA ASN A 8 1.82 -1.35 20.39
C ASN A 8 0.98 -2.49 19.80
N TRP A 9 0.61 -2.41 18.52
CA TRP A 9 -0.12 -3.46 17.82
C TRP A 9 0.63 -4.80 17.86
N ILE A 10 1.92 -4.81 17.50
CA ILE A 10 2.78 -6.00 17.55
C ILE A 10 2.88 -6.57 18.97
N SER A 11 2.92 -5.71 20.00
CA SER A 11 3.04 -6.17 21.40
C SER A 11 1.75 -6.70 22.00
N THR A 12 0.59 -6.29 21.47
CA THR A 12 -0.74 -6.62 22.01
C THR A 12 -1.43 -7.73 21.23
N ASP A 13 -1.16 -7.84 19.93
CA ASP A 13 -1.64 -8.94 19.11
C ASP A 13 -0.64 -10.11 19.14
N LYS A 14 -0.99 -11.14 19.91
CA LYS A 14 -0.16 -12.33 20.07
C LYS A 14 0.12 -13.06 18.74
N ARG A 15 -0.88 -13.13 17.84
CA ARG A 15 -0.72 -13.86 16.56
C ARG A 15 0.24 -13.11 15.66
N LEU A 16 0.15 -11.77 15.61
CA LEU A 16 1.11 -10.93 14.92
C LEU A 16 2.51 -11.06 15.51
N ASN A 17 2.62 -11.01 16.83
CA ASN A 17 3.90 -11.11 17.51
C ASN A 17 4.64 -12.41 17.15
N GLU A 18 3.92 -13.54 17.24
CA GLU A 18 4.45 -14.86 16.89
C GLU A 18 4.85 -14.92 15.41
N LEU A 19 4.02 -14.41 14.50
CA LEU A 19 4.32 -14.35 13.07
C LEU A 19 5.59 -13.54 12.77
N ILE A 20 5.75 -12.38 13.40
CA ILE A 20 6.93 -11.53 13.21
C ILE A 20 8.18 -12.23 13.74
N ILE A 21 8.12 -12.83 14.94
CA ILE A 21 9.23 -13.61 15.49
C ILE A 21 9.62 -14.75 14.54
N GLU A 22 8.65 -15.49 14.00
CA GLU A 22 8.91 -16.58 13.05
C GLU A 22 9.65 -16.09 11.80
N ILE A 23 9.22 -14.96 11.21
CA ILE A 23 9.85 -14.38 10.03
C ILE A 23 11.26 -13.86 10.36
N GLU A 24 11.43 -13.20 11.52
CA GLU A 24 12.73 -12.68 11.96
C GLU A 24 13.77 -13.78 12.12
N LEU A 25 13.36 -14.95 12.62
CA LEU A 25 14.24 -16.11 12.83
C LEU A 25 14.64 -16.83 11.53
N THR A 26 14.11 -16.42 10.37
CA THR A 26 14.56 -16.99 9.08
C THR A 26 15.88 -16.38 8.61
N ASP A 27 16.68 -17.17 7.88
CA ASP A 27 17.95 -16.72 7.26
C ASP A 27 17.74 -15.94 5.94
N LYS A 28 16.57 -15.31 5.78
CA LYS A 28 16.19 -14.57 4.57
C LYS A 28 16.66 -13.12 4.60
N THR A 29 16.77 -12.52 3.42
CA THR A 29 17.05 -11.10 3.26
C THR A 29 15.88 -10.24 3.76
N LEU A 30 16.13 -8.95 4.04
CA LEU A 30 15.06 -8.03 4.49
C LEU A 30 13.92 -7.93 3.48
N THR A 31 14.23 -7.90 2.18
CA THR A 31 13.23 -7.88 1.11
C THR A 31 12.40 -9.15 1.08
N GLU A 32 13.04 -10.32 1.19
CA GLU A 32 12.30 -11.59 1.26
C GLU A 32 11.44 -11.68 2.53
N LYS A 33 11.93 -11.19 3.67
CA LYS A 33 11.16 -11.11 4.91
C LYS A 33 9.97 -10.16 4.74
N ALA A 34 10.12 -9.03 4.06
CA ALA A 34 9.02 -8.10 3.78
C ALA A 34 7.94 -8.74 2.90
N GLU A 35 8.32 -9.49 1.85
CA GLU A 35 7.36 -10.27 1.06
C GLU A 35 6.65 -11.32 1.92
N MET A 36 7.37 -12.02 2.81
CA MET A 36 6.73 -12.96 3.74
C MET A 36 5.75 -12.28 4.70
N VAL A 37 6.09 -11.10 5.20
CA VAL A 37 5.19 -10.29 6.04
C VAL A 37 3.96 -9.88 5.23
N PHE A 38 4.14 -9.44 3.99
CA PHE A 38 3.07 -9.02 3.10
C PHE A 38 2.06 -10.15 2.88
N ASP A 39 2.55 -11.33 2.53
CA ASP A 39 1.75 -12.51 2.27
C ASP A 39 1.00 -12.96 3.52
N LYS A 40 1.74 -13.15 4.62
CA LYS A 40 1.17 -13.71 5.85
C LYS A 40 0.23 -12.75 6.56
N LEU A 41 0.41 -11.43 6.43
CA LEU A 41 -0.54 -10.46 7.00
C LEU A 41 -1.87 -10.45 6.26
N SER A 42 -1.84 -10.54 4.93
CA SER A 42 -3.06 -10.68 4.13
C SER A 42 -3.85 -11.91 4.54
N GLU A 43 -3.18 -13.05 4.75
CA GLU A 43 -3.82 -14.28 5.25
C GLU A 43 -4.30 -14.16 6.70
N LEU A 44 -3.48 -13.60 7.60
CA LEU A 44 -3.76 -13.57 9.04
C LEU A 44 -5.01 -12.75 9.38
N TYR A 45 -5.21 -11.66 8.64
CA TYR A 45 -6.25 -10.66 8.87
C TYR A 45 -7.28 -10.56 7.74
N GLU A 46 -7.21 -11.43 6.75
CA GLU A 46 -8.13 -11.46 5.60
C GLU A 46 -8.18 -10.13 4.83
N ILE A 47 -7.03 -9.44 4.76
CA ILE A 47 -6.90 -8.18 4.02
C ILE A 47 -6.78 -8.51 2.52
N PRO A 48 -7.55 -7.84 1.62
CA PRO A 48 -7.40 -8.02 0.17
C PRO A 48 -5.96 -7.81 -0.27
N ARG A 49 -5.32 -8.86 -0.80
CA ARG A 49 -3.89 -8.81 -1.14
C ARG A 49 -3.65 -7.90 -2.33
N MET A 50 -4.38 -8.17 -3.41
CA MET A 50 -4.32 -7.48 -4.68
C MET A 50 -5.63 -6.72 -4.94
N PRO A 51 -5.64 -5.75 -5.88
CA PRO A 51 -6.86 -5.00 -6.21
C PRO A 51 -8.01 -5.87 -6.68
N THR A 52 -7.71 -7.00 -7.33
CA THR A 52 -8.70 -7.99 -7.79
C THR A 52 -9.39 -8.74 -6.65
N ASP A 53 -8.83 -8.69 -5.45
CA ASP A 53 -9.38 -9.35 -4.26
C ASP A 53 -10.30 -8.42 -3.47
N VAL A 54 -10.34 -7.12 -3.83
CA VAL A 54 -11.28 -6.17 -3.26
C VAL A 54 -12.66 -6.50 -3.80
N LEU A 55 -13.61 -6.76 -2.91
CA LEU A 55 -14.99 -6.99 -3.32
C LEU A 55 -15.53 -5.66 -3.84
N GLU A 56 -16.00 -5.64 -5.09
CA GLU A 56 -16.83 -4.55 -5.56
C GLU A 56 -18.15 -4.63 -4.78
N ASP A 57 -18.32 -3.78 -3.77
CA ASP A 57 -19.64 -3.61 -3.17
C ASP A 57 -20.58 -3.15 -4.29
N GLU A 58 -21.62 -3.94 -4.58
CA GLU A 58 -22.64 -3.69 -5.62
C GLU A 58 -23.49 -2.41 -5.36
N PHE A 59 -23.05 -1.49 -4.48
CA PHE A 59 -23.85 -0.41 -3.92
C PHE A 59 -23.21 0.99 -3.86
N ASP A 60 -22.14 1.27 -4.62
CA ASP A 60 -21.75 2.67 -4.89
C ASP A 60 -22.38 3.16 -6.20
N ASP A 61 -23.69 3.40 -6.14
CA ASP A 61 -24.45 4.20 -7.13
C ASP A 61 -24.25 5.72 -6.91
N ASP A 62 -23.30 6.11 -6.05
CA ASP A 62 -22.84 7.49 -5.95
C ASP A 62 -21.77 7.77 -7.02
N PHE A 63 -21.96 8.92 -7.67
CA PHE A 63 -21.46 9.31 -8.98
C PHE A 63 -19.96 9.69 -8.97
N ASP A 64 -19.12 8.95 -8.25
CA ASP A 64 -17.66 9.08 -8.22
C ASP A 64 -16.91 7.74 -8.36
N GLY A 65 -17.56 6.57 -8.24
CA GLY A 65 -17.06 5.29 -8.77
C GLY A 65 -15.68 4.83 -8.25
N VAL A 66 -15.25 5.35 -7.11
CA VAL A 66 -14.05 4.89 -6.42
C VAL A 66 -14.53 4.05 -5.26
N THR A 67 -14.43 2.73 -5.37
CA THR A 67 -14.50 1.90 -4.17
C THR A 67 -13.42 2.39 -3.22
N ASP A 68 -13.88 2.77 -2.04
CA ASP A 68 -13.02 3.40 -1.04
C ASP A 68 -12.04 2.39 -0.43
N GLN A 69 -12.33 1.10 -0.59
CA GLN A 69 -11.51 0.00 -0.14
C GLN A 69 -10.25 -0.16 -1.01
N ARG A 70 -9.09 -0.23 -0.35
CA ARG A 70 -7.79 -0.48 -0.98
C ARG A 70 -7.28 -1.88 -0.66
N SER A 71 -6.49 -2.43 -1.57
CA SER A 71 -5.72 -3.65 -1.31
C SER A 71 -4.45 -3.35 -0.53
N LEU A 72 -3.88 -4.37 0.11
CA LEU A 72 -2.56 -4.27 0.76
C LEU A 72 -1.49 -3.86 -0.25
N PHE A 73 -1.56 -4.36 -1.49
CA PHE A 73 -0.70 -3.96 -2.59
C PHE A 73 -0.74 -2.45 -2.86
N GLU A 74 -1.94 -1.88 -2.96
CA GLU A 74 -2.15 -0.45 -3.23
C GLU A 74 -1.57 0.41 -2.11
N GLU A 75 -2.02 0.17 -0.88
CA GLU A 75 -1.65 0.99 0.26
C GLU A 75 -0.15 0.88 0.56
N HIS A 76 0.44 -0.31 0.43
CA HIS A 76 1.87 -0.53 0.58
C HIS A 76 2.68 0.26 -0.47
N ALA A 77 2.29 0.23 -1.74
CA ALA A 77 3.00 0.94 -2.80
C ALA A 77 2.98 2.46 -2.56
N LEU A 78 1.86 3.00 -2.06
CA LEU A 78 1.72 4.42 -1.73
C LEU A 78 2.60 4.81 -0.52
N ILE A 79 2.59 4.01 0.55
CA ILE A 79 3.47 4.23 1.72
C ILE A 79 4.93 4.17 1.32
N LYS A 80 5.32 3.14 0.55
CA LYS A 80 6.69 2.98 0.04
C LYS A 80 7.13 4.15 -0.83
N TYR A 81 6.23 4.67 -1.67
CA TYR A 81 6.54 5.85 -2.48
C TYR A 81 6.78 7.09 -1.61
N LEU A 82 6.06 7.25 -0.49
CA LEU A 82 6.23 8.38 0.44
C LEU A 82 7.44 8.25 1.37
N ALA A 83 7.84 7.03 1.71
CA ALA A 83 8.95 6.72 2.59
C ALA A 83 10.32 7.22 2.08
N ASP A 84 11.28 7.31 3.00
CA ASP A 84 12.70 7.52 2.68
C ASP A 84 13.32 6.20 2.17
N GLU A 85 14.38 6.29 1.33
CA GLU A 85 15.00 5.12 0.68
C GLU A 85 15.58 4.08 1.66
N ASN A 86 15.84 4.47 2.91
CA ASN A 86 16.45 3.62 3.94
C ASN A 86 15.45 3.06 4.94
N GLU A 87 14.15 3.30 4.76
CA GLU A 87 13.11 2.77 5.63
C GLU A 87 13.04 1.24 5.55
N ASP A 88 12.73 0.60 6.68
CA ASP A 88 12.64 -0.86 6.75
C ASP A 88 11.44 -1.35 5.92
N PRO A 89 11.65 -2.19 4.89
CA PRO A 89 10.56 -2.67 4.05
C PRO A 89 9.50 -3.45 4.81
N ARG A 90 9.87 -4.15 5.89
CA ARG A 90 8.91 -4.87 6.74
C ARG A 90 8.01 -3.89 7.50
N GLY A 91 8.60 -2.77 7.95
CA GLY A 91 7.89 -1.69 8.63
C GLY A 91 6.86 -1.03 7.73
N MET A 92 7.18 -0.82 6.45
CA MET A 92 6.24 -0.27 5.47
C MET A 92 5.06 -1.21 5.22
N VAL A 93 5.30 -2.52 5.09
CA VAL A 93 4.24 -3.52 4.95
C VAL A 93 3.33 -3.55 6.19
N LEU A 94 3.91 -3.54 7.38
CA LEU A 94 3.16 -3.47 8.64
C LEU A 94 2.32 -2.20 8.73
N SER A 95 2.86 -1.07 8.27
CA SER A 95 2.14 0.21 8.23
C SER A 95 0.94 0.13 7.30
N ALA A 96 1.09 -0.48 6.11
CA ALA A 96 0.01 -0.66 5.16
C ALA A 96 -1.11 -1.54 5.72
N ALA A 97 -0.77 -2.67 6.34
CA ALA A 97 -1.75 -3.53 6.98
C ALA A 97 -2.45 -2.82 8.14
N PHE A 98 -1.70 -2.10 8.97
CA PHE A 98 -2.25 -1.31 10.07
C PHE A 98 -3.22 -0.24 9.56
N HIS A 99 -2.88 0.43 8.46
CA HIS A 99 -3.76 1.42 7.83
C HIS A 99 -5.11 0.80 7.46
N LEU A 100 -5.10 -0.29 6.70
CA LEU A 100 -6.31 -0.95 6.23
C LEU A 100 -7.18 -1.48 7.37
N LEU A 101 -6.58 -2.01 8.44
CA LEU A 101 -7.31 -2.52 9.61
C LEU A 101 -7.93 -1.44 10.49
N ASN A 102 -7.47 -0.20 10.36
CA ASN A 102 -7.93 0.94 11.17
C ASN A 102 -8.60 2.04 10.34
N ASP A 103 -8.95 1.75 9.08
CA ASP A 103 -9.54 2.68 8.12
C ASP A 103 -8.73 3.99 7.95
N TYR A 104 -7.40 3.86 8.05
CA TYR A 104 -6.48 4.90 7.59
C TYR A 104 -6.08 4.65 6.14
N ARG A 105 -5.74 5.74 5.44
CA ARG A 105 -5.36 5.70 4.02
C ARG A 105 -4.30 6.75 3.73
N VAL A 106 -3.38 6.43 2.83
CA VAL A 106 -2.46 7.42 2.27
C VAL A 106 -3.26 8.45 1.47
N ASP A 107 -2.97 9.72 1.76
CA ASP A 107 -3.48 10.86 1.03
C ASP A 107 -2.80 10.95 -0.35
N LEU A 108 -3.60 10.81 -1.41
CA LEU A 108 -3.11 10.86 -2.79
C LEU A 108 -2.59 12.25 -3.18
N PHE A 109 -3.03 13.32 -2.50
CA PHE A 109 -2.45 14.66 -2.71
C PHE A 109 -1.01 14.73 -2.21
N GLN A 110 -0.67 14.07 -1.09
CA GLN A 110 0.71 14.01 -0.61
C GLN A 110 1.61 13.25 -1.58
N VAL A 111 1.09 12.19 -2.19
CA VAL A 111 1.79 11.42 -3.23
C VAL A 111 2.06 12.30 -4.46
N ALA A 112 1.06 13.05 -4.92
CA ALA A 112 1.22 13.98 -6.02
C ALA A 112 2.13 15.18 -5.68
N GLU A 113 2.08 15.69 -4.45
CA GLU A 113 2.96 16.77 -3.99
C GLU A 113 4.42 16.31 -3.90
N LYS A 114 4.69 15.05 -3.51
CA LYS A 114 6.04 14.49 -3.53
C LYS A 114 6.63 14.47 -4.95
N GLU A 115 5.82 14.17 -5.97
CA GLU A 115 6.27 14.16 -7.38
C GLU A 115 6.37 15.55 -7.99
N PHE A 116 5.30 16.35 -7.88
CA PHE A 116 5.14 17.60 -8.64
C PHE A 116 5.39 18.88 -7.82
N GLY A 117 5.60 18.74 -6.51
CA GLY A 117 5.61 19.86 -5.58
C GLY A 117 4.31 20.66 -5.68
N LYS A 118 4.44 21.98 -5.88
CA LYS A 118 3.28 22.90 -6.00
C LYS A 118 2.61 22.87 -7.37
N ASN A 119 3.17 22.17 -8.36
CA ASN A 119 2.71 22.18 -9.74
C ASN A 119 1.92 20.91 -10.09
N ILE A 120 1.04 20.46 -9.18
CA ILE A 120 0.21 19.27 -9.39
C ILE A 120 -0.73 19.53 -10.59
N PRO A 121 -0.78 18.63 -11.59
CA PRO A 121 -1.72 18.74 -12.70
C PRO A 121 -3.18 18.73 -12.24
N GLU A 122 -4.05 19.53 -12.88
CA GLU A 122 -5.49 19.60 -12.58
C GLU A 122 -6.22 18.24 -12.69
N LYS A 123 -5.70 17.34 -13.53
CA LYS A 123 -6.17 15.95 -13.65
C LYS A 123 -5.00 15.00 -13.47
N CYS A 124 -4.42 15.03 -12.28
CA CYS A 124 -3.28 14.20 -11.94
C CYS A 124 -3.72 12.74 -11.83
N LYS A 125 -3.06 11.86 -12.59
CA LYS A 125 -3.27 10.41 -12.51
C LYS A 125 -2.13 9.76 -11.76
N ILE A 126 -2.46 8.81 -10.91
CA ILE A 126 -1.53 8.01 -10.13
C ILE A 126 -1.80 6.55 -10.50
N GLY A 127 -0.83 5.93 -11.14
CA GLY A 127 -0.84 4.52 -11.50
C GLY A 127 -0.04 3.70 -10.49
N ILE A 128 -0.42 2.45 -10.28
CA ILE A 128 0.40 1.49 -9.52
C ILE A 128 0.58 0.23 -10.36
N LYS A 129 1.84 -0.17 -10.55
CA LYS A 129 2.24 -1.37 -11.30
C LYS A 129 3.05 -2.32 -10.43
N GLY A 130 3.29 -3.54 -10.93
CA GLY A 130 4.03 -4.58 -10.20
C GLY A 130 3.13 -5.56 -9.46
N GLU A 131 3.73 -6.34 -8.55
CA GLU A 131 3.05 -7.39 -7.77
C GLU A 131 3.60 -7.48 -6.35
N GLY A 132 2.74 -7.87 -5.40
CA GLY A 132 3.13 -8.10 -4.01
C GLY A 132 3.80 -6.89 -3.36
N HIS A 133 4.89 -7.13 -2.62
CA HIS A 133 5.70 -6.06 -2.04
C HIS A 133 6.36 -5.14 -3.10
N ASN A 134 6.51 -5.61 -4.35
CA ASN A 134 7.22 -4.88 -5.40
C ASN A 134 6.32 -3.89 -6.16
N GLY A 135 5.20 -3.47 -5.57
CA GLY A 135 4.39 -2.38 -6.10
C GLY A 135 5.20 -1.07 -6.26
N GLU A 136 4.92 -0.37 -7.35
CA GLU A 136 5.55 0.89 -7.73
C GLU A 136 4.51 1.91 -8.18
N VAL A 137 4.59 3.11 -7.61
CA VAL A 137 3.80 4.26 -8.04
C VAL A 137 4.43 4.86 -9.30
N VAL A 138 3.59 5.17 -10.28
CA VAL A 138 3.95 5.83 -11.53
C VAL A 138 2.95 6.94 -11.84
N PHE A 139 3.36 7.91 -12.66
CA PHE A 139 2.50 9.01 -13.08
C PHE A 139 2.32 8.97 -14.59
N PRO A 140 1.28 8.30 -15.12
CA PRO A 140 1.13 8.06 -16.56
C PRO A 140 1.11 9.33 -17.42
N GLN A 141 0.73 10.48 -16.88
CA GLN A 141 0.80 11.77 -17.59
C GLN A 141 2.23 12.21 -17.94
N ASN A 142 3.25 11.67 -17.25
CA ASN A 142 4.65 11.90 -17.58
C ASN A 142 5.14 10.92 -18.66
N GLU A 143 4.33 9.91 -19.00
CA GLU A 143 4.69 8.82 -19.91
C GLU A 143 4.02 9.02 -21.27
N SER A 144 4.72 8.64 -22.35
CA SER A 144 4.18 8.74 -23.72
C SER A 144 3.31 7.53 -24.12
N ILE A 145 2.99 6.66 -23.17
CA ILE A 145 2.29 5.39 -23.39
C ILE A 145 1.08 5.27 -22.44
N SER A 146 0.11 4.43 -22.80
CA SER A 146 -1.10 4.29 -21.99
C SER A 146 -0.81 3.62 -20.64
N TRP A 147 -1.64 3.86 -19.64
CA TRP A 147 -1.52 3.23 -18.32
C TRP A 147 -1.60 1.69 -18.39
N PHE A 148 -2.37 1.17 -19.35
CA PHE A 148 -2.44 -0.26 -19.61
C PHE A 148 -1.10 -0.80 -20.13
N ASP A 149 -0.47 -0.09 -21.07
CA ASP A 149 0.84 -0.47 -21.61
C ASP A 149 1.97 -0.31 -20.57
N LEU A 150 1.78 0.55 -19.57
CA LEU A 150 2.66 0.67 -18.40
C LEU A 150 2.54 -0.52 -17.42
N GLY A 151 1.58 -1.42 -17.65
CA GLY A 151 1.32 -2.56 -16.76
C GLY A 151 0.71 -2.16 -15.42
N CYS A 152 0.03 -1.00 -15.36
CA CYS A 152 -0.63 -0.56 -14.14
C CYS A 152 -1.82 -1.47 -13.82
N LYS A 153 -1.87 -1.94 -12.57
CA LYS A 153 -3.01 -2.69 -12.01
C LYS A 153 -4.06 -1.78 -11.40
N ILE A 154 -3.66 -0.56 -11.04
CA ILE A 154 -4.51 0.47 -10.45
C ILE A 154 -4.26 1.79 -11.18
N MET A 155 -5.32 2.56 -11.37
CA MET A 155 -5.26 3.94 -11.80
C MET A 155 -6.26 4.75 -10.98
N LYS A 156 -5.78 5.78 -10.28
CA LYS A 156 -6.61 6.76 -9.60
C LYS A 156 -6.38 8.13 -10.23
N GLN A 157 -7.41 8.96 -10.28
CA GLN A 157 -7.30 10.36 -10.67
C GLN A 157 -7.69 11.23 -9.48
N ILE A 158 -6.88 12.23 -9.18
CA ILE A 158 -7.22 13.29 -8.22
C ILE A 158 -7.56 14.57 -9.00
N ASN A 159 -8.55 15.32 -8.50
CA ASN A 159 -9.01 16.59 -9.04
C ASN A 159 -8.79 17.71 -8.02
#